data_AF-A0A822CKJ7-F1
#
_entry.id   AF-A0A822CKJ7-F1
#
_cell.length_a   1.000
_cell.length_b   1.000
_cell.length_c   1.000
_cell.angle_alpha   90.00
_cell.angle_beta   90.00
_cell.angle_gamma   90.00
#
_symmetry.space_group_name_H-M   'P 1'
#
loop_
_entity.id
_entity.type
_entity.pdbx_description
1 polymer ?
#
loop_
_entity_poly.entity_id
_entity_poly.type
_entity_poly.pdbx_seq_one_letter_code
_entity_poly.pdbx_strand_id
1 'polypeptide(L)'
;IGERCKTLQNYLNKVLKHPKFREHIAMKEFLEVSPLSFVQGLGMSIKEGAIAKRSKDDFRGRSVFLRAPFIYSYLVYMNPDSALIGFPMLIDKGFSIEQGYRKTATNNGIRIKNLQRAMLIKFETDDERDIWFDCLMNIKNKSPLIEQHSFNSYAPKRQRQYAHWFVNGQSYMEAVGKAILAAREEIYITDWWLSPEVMLIRPCDDDSMRLDNLLGKRAEEGIRVYIMIFKD
;
A
#
# COMPACT_ATOMS: atom_id res chain seq x y z
N ILE A 1 -26.89 -20.18 18.17
CA ILE A 1 -25.67 -19.37 17.85
C ILE A 1 -25.82 -18.66 16.50
N GLY A 2 -26.13 -19.37 15.41
CA GLY A 2 -26.21 -18.77 14.06
C GLY A 2 -27.18 -17.59 13.88
N GLU A 3 -28.37 -17.65 14.48
CA GLU A 3 -29.37 -16.56 14.35
C GLU A 3 -28.93 -15.28 15.08
N ARG A 4 -28.38 -15.42 16.30
CA ARG A 4 -27.80 -14.30 17.05
C ARG A 4 -26.63 -13.65 16.30
N CYS A 5 -25.75 -14.45 15.71
CA CYS A 5 -24.65 -13.94 14.90
C CYS A 5 -25.15 -13.14 13.69
N LYS A 6 -26.16 -13.63 12.98
CA LYS A 6 -26.79 -12.91 11.84
C LYS A 6 -27.42 -11.60 12.29
N THR A 7 -28.12 -11.59 13.42
CA THR A 7 -28.73 -10.37 13.96
C THR A 7 -27.68 -9.32 14.33
N LEU A 8 -26.60 -9.72 15.00
CA LEU A 8 -25.48 -8.83 15.33
C LEU A 8 -24.78 -8.30 14.07
N GLN A 9 -24.53 -9.16 13.09
CA GLN A 9 -23.95 -8.74 11.81
C GLN A 9 -24.82 -7.71 11.10
N ASN A 10 -26.13 -7.93 11.03
CA ASN A 10 -27.08 -6.99 10.42
C ASN A 10 -27.12 -5.66 11.17
N TYR A 11 -27.06 -5.68 12.51
CA TYR A 11 -26.99 -4.48 13.33
C TYR A 11 -25.71 -3.68 13.05
N LEU A 12 -24.53 -4.32 13.13
CA LEU A 12 -23.25 -3.67 12.86
C LEU A 12 -23.18 -3.10 11.43
N ASN A 13 -23.65 -3.87 10.44
CA ASN A 13 -23.73 -3.38 9.05
C ASN A 13 -24.62 -2.15 8.90
N LYS A 14 -25.71 -2.03 9.67
CA LYS A 14 -26.56 -0.82 9.66
C LYS A 14 -25.87 0.35 10.34
N VAL A 15 -25.21 0.13 11.48
CA VAL A 15 -24.47 1.18 12.22
C VAL A 15 -23.31 1.73 11.39
N LEU A 16 -22.53 0.85 10.77
CA LEU A 16 -21.34 1.22 9.99
C LEU A 16 -21.66 1.89 8.65
N LYS A 17 -22.93 1.91 8.20
CA LYS A 17 -23.35 2.75 7.07
C LYS A 17 -23.28 4.25 7.39
N HIS A 18 -23.34 4.62 8.67
CA HIS A 18 -23.31 6.01 9.07
C HIS A 18 -21.85 6.46 9.33
N PRO A 19 -21.32 7.48 8.62
CA PRO A 19 -19.92 7.91 8.74
C PRO A 19 -19.52 8.23 10.19
N LYS A 20 -20.38 8.93 10.93
CA LYS A 20 -20.19 9.26 12.35
C LYS A 20 -19.80 8.06 13.22
N PHE A 21 -20.42 6.90 13.03
CA PHE A 21 -20.10 5.71 13.82
C PHE A 21 -18.89 4.96 13.24
N ARG A 22 -18.85 4.84 11.91
CA ARG A 22 -17.76 4.17 11.18
C ARG A 22 -16.39 4.82 11.42
N GLU A 23 -16.35 6.14 11.52
CA GLU A 23 -15.09 6.90 11.65
C GLU A 23 -14.67 7.11 13.10
N HIS A 24 -15.57 6.83 14.06
CA HIS A 24 -15.31 6.98 15.49
C HIS A 24 -14.20 6.03 15.97
N ILE A 25 -13.29 6.55 16.80
CA ILE A 25 -12.11 5.82 17.30
C ILE A 25 -12.54 4.57 18.08
N ALA A 26 -13.43 4.70 19.06
CA ALA A 26 -13.93 3.57 19.85
C ALA A 26 -14.60 2.47 19.01
N MET A 27 -15.22 2.80 17.87
CA MET A 27 -15.80 1.79 16.98
C MET A 27 -14.72 1.01 16.24
N LYS A 28 -13.66 1.69 15.80
CA LYS A 28 -12.50 1.06 15.15
C LYS A 28 -11.75 0.15 16.11
N GLU A 29 -11.56 0.59 17.36
CA GLU A 29 -10.98 -0.23 18.43
C GLU A 29 -11.84 -1.45 18.75
N PHE A 30 -13.16 -1.27 18.91
CA PHE A 30 -14.09 -2.37 19.17
C PHE A 30 -14.08 -3.44 18.06
N LEU A 31 -13.93 -3.02 16.80
CA LEU A 31 -13.85 -3.93 15.65
C LEU A 31 -12.43 -4.43 15.36
N GLU A 32 -11.42 -3.91 16.07
CA GLU A 32 -9.99 -4.14 15.82
C GLU A 32 -9.57 -3.83 14.38
N VAL A 33 -10.18 -2.80 13.78
CA VAL A 33 -9.91 -2.38 12.39
C VAL A 33 -9.18 -1.05 12.29
N SER A 34 -8.39 -0.93 11.23
CA SER A 34 -7.69 0.29 10.84
C SER A 34 -8.62 1.36 10.25
N PRO A 35 -8.23 2.64 10.28
CA PRO A 35 -8.83 3.68 9.44
C PRO A 35 -8.82 3.33 7.94
N LEU A 36 -7.88 2.49 7.48
CA LEU A 36 -7.77 2.07 6.08
C LEU A 36 -8.90 1.14 5.66
N SER A 37 -9.61 0.49 6.60
CA SER A 37 -10.68 -0.48 6.32
C SER A 37 -11.89 0.12 5.64
N PHE A 38 -12.01 1.44 5.69
CA PHE A 38 -13.10 2.17 5.08
C PHE A 38 -12.66 3.08 3.93
N VAL A 39 -11.38 3.03 3.54
CA VAL A 39 -10.87 3.79 2.39
C VAL A 39 -11.14 3.02 1.10
N GLN A 40 -11.90 3.64 0.21
CA GLN A 40 -12.23 3.08 -1.09
C GLN A 40 -10.96 2.90 -1.93
N GLY A 41 -10.85 1.77 -2.65
CA GLY A 41 -9.71 1.47 -3.54
C GLY A 41 -8.55 0.72 -2.88
N LEU A 42 -8.47 0.63 -1.54
CA LEU A 42 -7.38 -0.11 -0.86
C LEU A 42 -7.56 -1.64 -0.82
N GLY A 43 -8.65 -2.16 -1.39
CA GLY A 43 -9.00 -3.58 -1.36
C GLY A 43 -9.42 -4.10 0.01
N MET A 44 -9.72 -5.40 0.06
CA MET A 44 -10.11 -6.07 1.31
C MET A 44 -8.89 -6.35 2.18
N SER A 45 -9.07 -6.16 3.49
CA SER A 45 -8.10 -6.61 4.48
C SER A 45 -8.22 -8.10 4.71
N ILE A 46 -7.09 -8.80 4.82
CA ILE A 46 -7.06 -10.23 5.12
C ILE A 46 -7.02 -10.46 6.62
N LYS A 47 -6.20 -9.67 7.34
CA LYS A 47 -6.13 -9.73 8.80
C LYS A 47 -5.71 -8.38 9.36
N GLU A 48 -6.40 -7.94 10.40
CA GLU A 48 -6.11 -6.71 11.14
C GLU A 48 -6.01 -7.05 12.63
N GLY A 49 -5.20 -6.29 13.36
CA GLY A 49 -5.09 -6.45 14.79
C GLY A 49 -4.03 -5.53 15.41
N ALA A 50 -4.18 -5.28 16.69
CA ALA A 50 -3.18 -4.58 17.48
C ALA A 50 -2.05 -5.55 17.85
N ILE A 51 -0.90 -5.46 17.18
CA ILE A 51 0.25 -6.35 17.44
C ILE A 51 1.43 -5.54 17.98
N ALA A 52 2.21 -6.11 18.90
CA ALA A 52 3.42 -5.47 19.37
C ALA A 52 4.54 -5.59 18.34
N LYS A 53 5.11 -4.46 17.89
CA LYS A 53 6.25 -4.41 16.97
C LYS A 53 7.51 -4.00 17.72
N ARG A 54 8.62 -4.71 17.48
CA ARG A 54 9.91 -4.37 18.10
C ARG A 54 10.44 -3.04 17.56
N SER A 55 10.77 -2.13 18.47
CA SER A 55 11.42 -0.85 18.20
C SER A 55 12.64 -0.73 19.11
N LYS A 56 13.84 -0.76 18.50
CA LYS A 56 15.10 -0.92 19.25
C LYS A 56 15.06 -2.20 20.08
N ASP A 57 15.05 -2.09 21.41
CA ASP A 57 15.08 -3.21 22.33
C ASP A 57 13.74 -3.53 22.99
N ASP A 58 12.70 -2.75 22.69
CA ASP A 58 11.39 -2.85 23.32
C ASP A 58 10.29 -3.24 22.31
N PHE A 59 9.27 -3.94 22.79
CA PHE A 59 8.07 -4.26 22.02
C PHE A 59 6.96 -3.30 22.42
N ARG A 60 6.48 -2.49 21.47
CA ARG A 60 5.37 -1.57 21.70
C ARG A 60 4.19 -1.93 20.81
N GLY A 61 3.01 -2.01 21.42
CA GLY A 61 1.73 -2.29 20.77
C GLY A 61 1.40 -1.23 19.74
N ARG A 62 1.41 -1.58 18.44
CA ARG A 62 1.15 -0.67 17.34
C ARG A 62 0.59 -1.47 16.16
N SER A 63 -0.63 -1.13 15.76
CA SER A 63 -1.46 -1.95 14.88
C SER A 63 -0.79 -2.35 13.56
N VAL A 64 -0.92 -3.63 13.24
CA VAL A 64 -0.39 -4.25 12.03
C VAL A 64 -1.57 -4.71 11.20
N PHE A 65 -1.55 -4.36 9.93
CA PHE A 65 -2.66 -4.59 9.01
C PHE A 65 -2.14 -5.30 7.77
N LEU A 66 -2.69 -6.46 7.48
CA LEU A 66 -2.32 -7.30 6.36
C LEU A 66 -3.39 -7.18 5.27
N ARG A 67 -3.02 -6.55 4.15
CA ARG A 67 -3.92 -6.26 3.04
C ARG A 67 -3.49 -6.96 1.76
N ALA A 68 -4.49 -7.35 0.98
CA ALA A 68 -4.26 -7.90 -0.36
C ALA A 68 -5.25 -7.31 -1.37
N PRO A 69 -5.03 -6.07 -1.82
CA PRO A 69 -5.72 -5.59 -3.00
C PRO A 69 -5.19 -6.30 -4.25
N PHE A 70 -6.01 -7.18 -4.84
CA PHE A 70 -5.97 -7.77 -6.19
C PHE A 70 -4.58 -8.21 -6.74
N ILE A 71 -3.66 -7.28 -7.00
CA ILE A 71 -2.35 -7.52 -7.64
C ILE A 71 -1.17 -7.32 -6.67
N TYR A 72 -1.29 -6.42 -5.69
CA TYR A 72 -0.20 -6.05 -4.79
C TYR A 72 -0.59 -6.31 -3.34
N SER A 73 -0.24 -7.48 -2.83
CA SER A 73 -0.37 -7.77 -1.41
C SER A 73 0.74 -7.09 -0.62
N TYR A 74 0.36 -6.41 0.46
CA TYR A 74 1.29 -5.66 1.29
C TYR A 74 0.88 -5.72 2.77
N LEU A 75 1.90 -5.66 3.62
CA LEU A 75 1.75 -5.49 5.05
C LEU A 75 1.91 -4.00 5.37
N VAL A 76 0.92 -3.39 6.01
CA VAL A 76 1.03 -2.02 6.53
C VAL A 76 1.19 -2.05 8.01
N TYR A 77 2.11 -1.22 8.48
CA TYR A 77 2.23 -0.89 9.88
C TYR A 77 1.77 0.55 10.11
N MET A 78 0.93 0.76 11.11
CA MET A 78 0.40 2.09 11.46
C MET A 78 0.57 2.34 12.96
N ASN A 79 0.81 3.59 13.31
CA ASN A 79 0.71 4.04 14.69
C ASN A 79 -0.78 4.35 15.00
N PRO A 80 -1.43 3.63 15.93
CA PRO A 80 -2.85 3.82 16.22
C PRO A 80 -3.15 5.23 16.76
N ASP A 81 -2.24 5.82 17.54
CA ASP A 81 -2.47 7.12 18.19
C ASP A 81 -2.42 8.29 17.21
N SER A 82 -1.53 8.22 16.22
CA SER A 82 -1.32 9.28 15.23
C SER A 82 -1.98 9.01 13.88
N ALA A 83 -2.54 7.80 13.70
CA ALA A 83 -2.98 7.26 12.41
C ALA A 83 -1.92 7.32 11.28
N LEU A 84 -0.65 7.59 11.63
CA LEU A 84 0.43 7.67 10.65
C LEU A 84 0.85 6.26 10.23
N ILE A 85 0.85 6.04 8.92
CA ILE A 85 1.42 4.84 8.31
C ILE A 85 2.93 4.91 8.48
N GLY A 86 3.51 3.92 9.15
CA GLY A 86 4.97 3.83 9.29
C GLY A 86 5.63 3.41 7.98
N PHE A 87 5.14 2.31 7.38
CA PHE A 87 5.56 1.89 6.04
C PHE A 87 4.65 0.78 5.49
N PRO A 88 4.43 0.76 4.17
CA PRO A 88 4.01 -0.45 3.48
C PRO A 88 5.21 -1.36 3.25
N MET A 89 5.01 -2.66 3.43
CA MET A 89 5.99 -3.71 3.17
C MET A 89 5.40 -4.65 2.13
N LEU A 90 5.97 -4.60 0.92
CA LEU A 90 5.54 -5.43 -0.20
C LEU A 90 5.94 -6.90 0.01
N ILE A 91 5.10 -7.80 -0.49
CA ILE A 91 5.40 -9.22 -0.57
C ILE A 91 6.21 -9.47 -1.84
N ASP A 92 7.51 -9.20 -1.75
CA ASP A 92 8.49 -9.34 -2.85
C ASP A 92 9.23 -10.69 -2.80
N LYS A 93 10.16 -10.91 -3.74
CA LYS A 93 11.01 -12.12 -3.77
C LYS A 93 11.84 -12.35 -2.51
N GLY A 94 12.14 -11.30 -1.73
CA GLY A 94 12.83 -11.38 -0.45
C GLY A 94 11.89 -11.67 0.71
N PHE A 95 10.58 -11.84 0.46
CA PHE A 95 9.60 -12.01 1.51
C PHE A 95 9.78 -13.32 2.27
N SER A 96 10.21 -13.22 3.52
CA SER A 96 10.48 -14.35 4.40
C SER A 96 9.78 -14.15 5.75
N ILE A 97 9.26 -15.25 6.29
CA ILE A 97 8.53 -15.29 7.56
C ILE A 97 9.21 -16.37 8.39
N GLU A 98 9.75 -16.00 9.55
CA GLU A 98 10.41 -16.91 10.48
C GLU A 98 9.71 -16.85 11.84
N GLN A 99 9.45 -18.01 12.44
CA GLN A 99 8.88 -18.12 13.79
C GLN A 99 9.77 -18.93 14.73
N GLY A 100 9.50 -18.84 16.04
CA GLY A 100 10.21 -19.56 17.09
C GLY A 100 11.41 -18.82 17.68
N TYR A 101 11.69 -19.11 18.96
CA TYR A 101 12.63 -18.34 19.78
C TYR A 101 14.02 -18.20 19.15
N ARG A 102 14.57 -19.27 18.56
CA ARG A 102 15.90 -19.24 17.91
C ARG A 102 16.00 -18.22 16.77
N LYS A 103 14.88 -17.94 16.09
CA LYS A 103 14.84 -17.02 14.94
C LYS A 103 14.45 -15.59 15.34
N THR A 104 13.63 -15.47 16.38
CA THR A 104 13.02 -14.19 16.77
C THR A 104 13.64 -13.57 18.01
N ALA A 105 14.35 -14.35 18.83
CA ALA A 105 14.83 -14.00 20.16
C ALA A 105 13.72 -13.53 21.13
N THR A 106 12.48 -13.97 20.90
CA THR A 106 11.33 -13.74 21.78
C THR A 106 10.36 -14.91 21.68
N ASN A 107 9.66 -15.20 22.79
CA ASN A 107 8.48 -16.06 22.74
C ASN A 107 7.37 -15.36 21.94
N ASN A 108 6.51 -16.17 21.32
CA ASN A 108 5.35 -15.72 20.55
C ASN A 108 5.69 -14.67 19.49
N GLY A 109 6.88 -14.77 18.87
CA GLY A 109 7.35 -13.82 17.87
C GLY A 109 7.26 -14.34 16.44
N ILE A 110 7.08 -13.42 15.50
CA ILE A 110 7.30 -13.64 14.06
C ILE A 110 8.25 -12.57 13.53
N ARG A 111 9.28 -13.00 12.79
CA ARG A 111 10.16 -12.12 12.04
C ARG A 111 9.75 -12.14 10.57
N ILE A 112 9.45 -10.97 10.03
CA ILE A 112 9.06 -10.77 8.64
C ILE A 112 10.15 -9.95 7.95
N LYS A 113 10.64 -10.39 6.80
CA LYS A 113 11.65 -9.65 6.01
C LYS A 113 11.20 -9.54 4.57
N ASN A 114 11.62 -8.49 3.87
CA ASN A 114 11.53 -8.32 2.43
C ASN A 114 12.86 -7.72 1.92
N LEU A 115 12.94 -7.31 0.66
CA LEU A 115 14.20 -6.74 0.11
C LEU A 115 14.62 -5.41 0.76
N GLN A 116 13.68 -4.68 1.35
CA GLN A 116 13.94 -3.35 1.91
C GLN A 116 14.23 -3.37 3.42
N ARG A 117 13.59 -4.28 4.16
CA ARG A 117 13.61 -4.23 5.63
C ARG A 117 13.21 -5.54 6.28
N ALA A 118 13.50 -5.60 7.58
CA ALA A 118 13.03 -6.63 8.49
C ALA A 118 12.18 -6.00 9.61
N MET A 119 11.14 -6.70 10.03
CA MET A 119 10.32 -6.39 11.19
C MET A 119 10.25 -7.62 12.09
N LEU A 120 10.20 -7.39 13.40
CA LEU A 120 9.84 -8.40 14.38
C LEU A 120 8.56 -7.98 15.09
N ILE A 121 7.57 -8.86 15.09
CA ILE A 121 6.30 -8.70 15.79
C ILE A 121 6.17 -9.77 16.87
N LYS A 122 5.43 -9.45 17.94
CA LYS A 122 5.19 -10.31 19.09
C LYS A 122 3.71 -10.29 19.46
N PHE A 123 3.22 -11.47 19.82
CA PHE A 123 1.86 -11.75 20.20
C PHE A 123 1.78 -12.08 21.69
N GLU A 124 0.58 -11.95 22.26
CA GLU A 124 0.33 -12.32 23.65
C GLU A 124 0.35 -13.85 23.79
N THR A 125 -0.39 -14.54 22.92
CA THR A 125 -0.51 -16.01 22.92
C THR A 125 0.19 -16.66 21.73
N ASP A 126 0.44 -17.96 21.86
CA ASP A 126 0.90 -18.82 20.78
C ASP A 126 -0.17 -19.04 19.71
N ASP A 127 -1.43 -19.23 20.12
CA ASP A 127 -2.56 -19.37 19.19
C ASP A 127 -2.71 -18.15 18.27
N GLU A 128 -2.63 -16.93 18.83
CA GLU A 128 -2.76 -15.71 18.02
C GLU A 128 -1.61 -15.58 17.02
N ARG A 129 -0.38 -15.87 17.47
CA ARG A 129 0.79 -15.93 16.59
C ARG A 129 0.57 -16.91 15.45
N ASP A 130 0.09 -18.11 15.73
CA ASP A 130 -0.06 -19.17 14.71
C ASP A 130 -1.11 -18.79 13.67
N ILE A 131 -2.24 -18.19 14.09
CA ILE A 131 -3.24 -17.63 13.16
C ILE A 131 -2.63 -16.56 12.24
N TRP A 132 -1.82 -15.66 12.79
CA TRP A 132 -1.12 -14.64 12.00
C TRP A 132 -0.10 -15.24 11.05
N PHE A 133 0.67 -16.23 11.51
CA PHE A 133 1.66 -16.94 10.70
C PHE A 133 1.02 -17.62 9.49
N ASP A 134 -0.08 -18.34 9.69
CA ASP A 134 -0.82 -19.01 8.63
C ASP A 134 -1.39 -18.01 7.61
N CYS A 135 -1.93 -16.88 8.09
CA CYS A 135 -2.40 -15.81 7.22
C CYS A 135 -1.28 -15.24 6.35
N LEU A 136 -0.11 -14.95 6.94
CA LEU A 136 1.06 -14.44 6.23
C LEU A 136 1.59 -15.46 5.21
N MET A 137 1.65 -16.74 5.57
CA MET A 137 2.08 -17.81 4.67
C MET A 137 1.11 -18.00 3.50
N ASN A 138 -0.20 -17.95 3.75
CA ASN A 138 -1.23 -18.05 2.71
C ASN A 138 -1.09 -16.93 1.67
N ILE A 139 -0.88 -15.69 2.11
CA ILE A 139 -0.70 -14.56 1.17
C ILE A 139 0.62 -14.68 0.43
N LYS A 140 1.70 -15.03 1.13
CA LYS A 140 2.99 -15.30 0.50
C LYS A 140 2.80 -16.28 -0.66
N ASN A 141 2.19 -17.43 -0.40
CA ASN A 141 1.99 -18.49 -1.40
C ASN A 141 1.08 -18.10 -2.57
N LYS A 142 0.21 -17.09 -2.38
CA LYS A 142 -0.70 -16.58 -3.43
C LYS A 142 -0.18 -15.35 -4.16
N SER A 143 0.92 -14.75 -3.69
CA SER A 143 1.43 -13.49 -4.25
C SER A 143 2.20 -13.74 -5.54
N PRO A 144 1.75 -13.21 -6.70
CA PRO A 144 2.47 -13.38 -7.95
C PRO A 144 3.83 -12.67 -7.94
N LEU A 145 4.02 -11.70 -7.04
CA LEU A 145 5.25 -10.90 -6.91
C LEU A 145 6.45 -11.67 -6.33
N ILE A 146 6.23 -12.90 -5.85
CA ILE A 146 7.30 -13.78 -5.37
C ILE A 146 7.90 -14.57 -6.53
N GLU A 147 7.16 -14.77 -7.61
CA GLU A 147 7.65 -15.48 -8.77
C GLU A 147 8.88 -14.79 -9.34
N GLN A 148 9.91 -15.58 -9.62
CA GLN A 148 11.10 -15.08 -10.29
C GLN A 148 10.90 -15.12 -11.79
N HIS A 149 11.15 -13.98 -12.42
CA HIS A 149 11.16 -13.87 -13.87
C HIS A 149 12.60 -13.69 -14.38
N SER A 150 12.76 -13.67 -15.71
CA SER A 150 14.07 -13.49 -16.35
C SER A 150 14.83 -12.30 -15.76
N PHE A 151 16.15 -12.46 -15.58
CA PHE A 151 17.03 -11.46 -14.98
C PHE A 151 16.68 -11.08 -13.52
N ASN A 152 15.99 -11.96 -12.78
CA ASN A 152 15.52 -11.71 -11.42
C ASN A 152 14.59 -10.49 -11.29
N SER A 153 13.87 -10.17 -12.37
CA SER A 153 12.83 -9.13 -12.44
C SER A 153 11.63 -9.50 -11.56
N TYR A 154 10.99 -8.48 -10.97
CA TYR A 154 9.71 -8.63 -10.27
C TYR A 154 8.51 -8.75 -11.24
N ALA A 155 8.68 -8.32 -12.49
CA ALA A 155 7.62 -8.30 -13.50
C ALA A 155 7.82 -9.40 -14.55
N PRO A 156 6.73 -10.09 -14.97
CA PRO A 156 6.79 -11.12 -15.99
C PRO A 156 6.98 -10.52 -17.39
N LYS A 157 7.47 -11.34 -18.33
CA LYS A 157 7.56 -10.97 -19.74
C LYS A 157 6.15 -10.81 -20.34
N ARG A 158 5.81 -9.61 -20.80
CA ARG A 158 4.55 -9.34 -21.53
C ARG A 158 4.80 -9.39 -23.02
N GLN A 159 4.13 -10.30 -23.72
CA GLN A 159 4.22 -10.42 -25.18
C GLN A 159 3.20 -9.48 -25.85
N ARG A 160 3.46 -9.13 -27.12
CA ARG A 160 2.54 -8.32 -27.97
C ARG A 160 2.14 -6.97 -27.35
N GLN A 161 3.09 -6.31 -26.69
CA GLN A 161 2.88 -4.97 -26.13
C GLN A 161 3.27 -3.90 -27.15
N TYR A 162 2.50 -2.81 -27.19
CA TYR A 162 2.90 -1.61 -27.91
C TYR A 162 4.03 -0.93 -27.13
N ALA A 163 5.15 -0.66 -27.80
CA ALA A 163 6.27 0.09 -27.26
C ALA A 163 6.68 1.15 -28.27
N HIS A 164 6.92 2.37 -27.78
CA HIS A 164 7.41 3.48 -28.58
C HIS A 164 8.68 4.01 -27.92
N TRP A 165 9.74 4.18 -28.68
CA TRP A 165 11.00 4.74 -28.20
C TRP A 165 11.13 6.19 -28.67
N PHE A 166 11.82 6.99 -27.88
CA PHE A 166 12.06 8.39 -28.18
C PHE A 166 13.57 8.64 -28.18
N VAL A 167 14.03 9.43 -29.13
CA VAL A 167 15.38 10.01 -29.12
C VAL A 167 15.22 11.49 -28.81
N ASN A 168 16.00 11.96 -27.83
CA ASN A 168 15.90 13.31 -27.26
C ASN A 168 14.59 13.61 -26.51
N GLY A 169 14.51 14.80 -25.93
CA GLY A 169 13.41 15.21 -25.06
C GLY A 169 12.16 15.72 -25.78
N GLN A 170 12.26 16.26 -27.01
CA GLN A 170 11.14 16.95 -27.65
C GLN A 170 9.92 16.04 -27.82
N SER A 171 10.06 14.94 -28.55
CA SER A 171 8.95 14.00 -28.80
C SER A 171 8.50 13.25 -27.54
N TYR A 172 9.43 12.98 -26.61
CA TYR A 172 9.11 12.37 -25.32
C TYR A 172 8.21 13.28 -24.48
N MET A 173 8.62 14.54 -24.28
CA MET A 173 7.87 15.52 -23.49
C MET A 173 6.51 15.81 -24.11
N GLU A 174 6.43 15.86 -25.45
CA GLU A 174 5.15 16.03 -26.14
C GLU A 174 4.21 14.83 -25.90
N ALA A 175 4.72 13.61 -25.96
CA ALA A 175 3.95 12.40 -25.66
C ALA A 175 3.48 12.37 -24.20
N VAL A 176 4.34 12.77 -23.25
CA VAL A 176 3.99 12.89 -21.83
C VAL A 176 2.88 13.94 -21.62
N GLY A 177 3.00 15.12 -22.23
CA GLY A 177 1.97 16.16 -22.16
C GLY A 177 0.61 15.68 -22.68
N LYS A 178 0.60 14.99 -23.83
CA LYS A 178 -0.62 14.37 -24.38
C LYS A 178 -1.20 13.29 -23.46
N ALA A 179 -0.35 12.47 -22.83
CA ALA A 179 -0.80 11.45 -21.88
C ALA A 179 -1.42 12.05 -20.61
N ILE A 180 -0.84 13.15 -20.09
CA ILE A 180 -1.40 13.89 -18.94
C ILE A 180 -2.79 14.44 -19.29
N LEU A 181 -2.95 15.06 -20.46
CA LEU A 181 -4.24 15.57 -20.94
C LEU A 181 -5.29 14.47 -21.10
N ALA A 182 -4.88 13.26 -21.49
CA ALA A 182 -5.78 12.12 -21.68
C ALA A 182 -6.10 11.34 -20.39
N ALA A 183 -5.43 11.64 -19.27
CA ALA A 183 -5.57 10.91 -18.01
C ALA A 183 -7.00 11.03 -17.45
N ARG A 184 -7.60 9.90 -17.03
CA ARG A 184 -9.00 9.85 -16.56
C ARG A 184 -9.17 9.62 -15.06
N GLU A 185 -8.13 9.13 -14.39
CA GLU A 185 -8.23 8.75 -12.97
C GLU A 185 -7.02 9.21 -12.17
N GLU A 186 -5.83 8.78 -12.58
CA GLU A 186 -4.61 8.93 -11.78
C GLU A 186 -3.39 9.23 -12.64
N ILE A 187 -2.47 10.03 -12.10
CA ILE A 187 -1.17 10.33 -12.67
C ILE A 187 -0.11 10.04 -11.59
N TYR A 188 0.82 9.14 -11.91
CA TYR A 188 1.95 8.80 -11.04
C TYR A 188 3.24 9.36 -11.63
N ILE A 189 3.96 10.18 -10.87
CA ILE A 189 5.24 10.77 -11.27
C ILE A 189 6.31 10.38 -10.25
N THR A 190 7.43 9.87 -10.75
CA THR A 190 8.64 9.65 -9.96
C THR A 190 9.79 10.34 -10.64
N ASP A 191 10.51 11.21 -9.94
CA ASP A 191 11.62 11.93 -10.52
C ASP A 191 12.78 12.07 -9.52
N TRP A 192 14.00 12.12 -10.05
CA TRP A 192 15.17 12.51 -9.27
C TRP A 192 15.20 14.03 -9.09
N TRP A 193 14.88 14.78 -10.15
CA TRP A 193 14.73 16.24 -10.10
C TRP A 193 13.56 16.65 -10.99
N LEU A 194 12.49 17.12 -10.37
CA LEU A 194 11.33 17.66 -11.08
C LEU A 194 11.40 19.18 -11.12
N SER A 195 11.37 19.78 -12.32
CA SER A 195 11.19 21.23 -12.50
C SER A 195 9.73 21.50 -12.88
N PRO A 196 8.90 22.04 -11.98
CA PRO A 196 7.47 22.25 -12.24
C PRO A 196 7.20 23.13 -13.47
N GLU A 197 8.08 24.10 -13.75
CA GLU A 197 7.92 25.10 -14.81
C GLU A 197 8.41 24.62 -16.19
N VAL A 198 8.69 23.32 -16.35
CA VAL A 198 9.13 22.79 -17.65
C VAL A 198 7.98 22.78 -18.67
N MET A 199 8.22 23.35 -19.85
CA MET A 199 7.29 23.30 -20.99
C MET A 199 7.37 21.93 -21.68
N LEU A 200 6.26 21.17 -21.67
CA LEU A 200 6.18 19.82 -22.24
C LEU A 200 5.96 19.82 -23.76
N ILE A 201 5.11 20.72 -24.27
CA ILE A 201 4.80 20.84 -25.70
C ILE A 201 5.29 22.21 -26.20
N ARG A 202 6.04 22.22 -27.32
CA ARG A 202 6.67 23.41 -27.89
C ARG A 202 6.56 23.41 -29.43
N PRO A 203 6.42 24.57 -30.09
CA PRO A 203 6.20 25.89 -29.49
C PRO A 203 4.81 26.00 -28.86
N CYS A 204 4.67 26.89 -27.89
CA CYS A 204 3.40 27.23 -27.26
C CYS A 204 3.47 28.72 -26.94
N ASP A 205 2.40 29.45 -27.26
CA ASP A 205 2.36 30.91 -27.12
C ASP A 205 2.06 31.35 -25.68
N ASP A 206 1.61 30.42 -24.84
CA ASP A 206 1.30 30.61 -23.43
C ASP A 206 1.91 29.49 -22.56
N ASP A 207 1.64 29.55 -21.25
CA ASP A 207 2.13 28.57 -20.28
C ASP A 207 1.18 27.36 -20.15
N SER A 208 0.17 27.20 -21.01
CA SER A 208 -0.85 26.14 -20.86
C SER A 208 -0.27 24.73 -20.91
N MET A 209 0.88 24.57 -21.57
CA MET A 209 1.59 23.29 -21.73
C MET A 209 2.76 23.12 -20.74
N ARG A 210 2.86 23.98 -19.74
CA ARG A 210 3.79 23.85 -18.61
C ARG A 210 3.34 22.72 -17.69
N LEU A 211 4.28 21.93 -17.17
CA LEU A 211 3.99 20.72 -16.41
C LEU A 211 3.08 20.99 -15.21
N ASP A 212 3.41 21.98 -14.38
CA ASP A 212 2.59 22.41 -13.24
C ASP A 212 1.18 22.86 -13.62
N ASN A 213 1.01 23.64 -14.70
CA ASN A 213 -0.28 24.11 -15.18
C ASN A 213 -1.13 22.94 -15.71
N LEU A 214 -0.52 22.01 -16.44
CA LEU A 214 -1.20 20.79 -16.91
C LEU A 214 -1.67 19.93 -15.73
N LEU A 215 -0.79 19.64 -14.78
CA LEU A 215 -1.13 18.84 -13.60
C LEU A 215 -2.17 19.54 -12.73
N GLY A 216 -2.05 20.86 -12.53
CA GLY A 216 -3.03 21.68 -11.81
C GLY A 216 -4.41 21.58 -12.45
N LYS A 217 -4.50 21.78 -13.77
CA LYS A 217 -5.76 21.63 -14.52
C LYS A 217 -6.35 20.22 -14.38
N ARG A 218 -5.55 19.16 -14.54
CA ARG A 218 -6.04 17.79 -14.36
C ARG A 218 -6.54 17.56 -12.94
N ALA A 219 -5.85 18.09 -11.93
CA ALA A 219 -6.25 17.98 -10.54
C ALA A 219 -7.59 18.68 -10.25
N GLU A 220 -7.82 19.86 -10.83
CA GLU A 220 -9.11 20.57 -10.77
C GLU A 220 -10.25 19.77 -11.39
N GLU A 221 -9.97 19.00 -12.44
CA GLU A 221 -10.91 18.07 -13.06
C GLU A 221 -11.12 16.76 -12.26
N GLY A 222 -10.51 16.63 -11.08
CA GLY A 222 -10.66 15.48 -10.18
C GLY A 222 -9.69 14.33 -10.42
N ILE A 223 -8.69 14.51 -11.29
CA ILE A 223 -7.63 13.52 -11.52
C ILE A 223 -6.65 13.55 -10.34
N ARG A 224 -6.35 12.39 -9.75
CA ARG A 224 -5.44 12.31 -8.61
C ARG A 224 -4.00 12.28 -9.10
N VAL A 225 -3.20 13.25 -8.64
CA VAL A 225 -1.78 13.35 -9.00
C VAL A 225 -0.93 12.95 -7.80
N TYR A 226 -0.08 11.93 -7.99
CA TYR A 226 0.82 11.40 -6.96
C TYR A 226 2.26 11.59 -7.43
N ILE A 227 3.04 12.36 -6.69
CA ILE A 227 4.42 12.71 -7.05
C ILE A 227 5.36 12.22 -5.96
N MET A 228 6.38 11.44 -6.34
CA MET A 228 7.47 11.00 -5.46
C MET A 228 8.79 11.54 -5.99
N ILE A 229 9.39 12.48 -5.25
CA ILE A 229 10.66 13.13 -5.63
C ILE A 229 11.76 12.63 -4.70
N PHE A 230 12.95 12.40 -5.24
CA PHE A 230 14.12 12.11 -4.43
C PHE A 230 14.43 13.28 -3.48
N LYS A 231 14.77 12.97 -2.23
CA LYS A 231 15.22 13.98 -1.27
C LYS A 231 16.74 13.90 -1.19
N ASP A 232 17.39 14.93 -1.74
CA ASP A 232 18.83 15.18 -1.56
C ASP A 232 19.19 15.47 -0.09
#